data_AF-A0A0C9V5I8-F1
#
_entry.id   AF-A0A0C9V5I8-F1
#
_cell.length_a   1.000
_cell.length_b   1.000
_cell.length_c   1.000
_cell.angle_alpha   90.00
_cell.angle_beta   90.00
_cell.angle_gamma   90.00
#
_symmetry.space_group_name_H-M   'P 1'
#
loop_
_entity.id
_entity.type
_entity.pdbx_description
1 polymer ?
#
loop_
_entity_poly.entity_id
_entity_poly.type
_entity_poly.pdbx_seq_one_letter_code
_entity_poly.pdbx_strand_id
1 'polypeptide(L)'
;KFTYLYVLWLWHPEQLTELSLDLDYNPTKHFDSLQGRLQGQLCDLHDLFPSRLHREFANSMFWKEFKRQVQQQHSNGITRIRIEAGASIFDCKSEELVSSFERVKFRKEIGFVEEEDGTTWYKILCPILYKDYEGKHNKRKIFLNPTLFNACYALSVDHQLQPVGSSTNICYQDDLEYYLNYLHWGLQKEDRHVKAIFQNWNDHFYPN
;
A
#
# COMPACT_ATOMS: atom_id res chain seq x y z
N LYS A 1 12.58 -5.47 -4.53
CA LYS A 1 12.48 -4.80 -3.21
C LYS A 1 11.27 -3.84 -3.11
N PHE A 2 10.11 -4.23 -3.64
CA PHE A 2 8.79 -3.70 -3.23
C PHE A 2 8.20 -4.49 -2.05
N THR A 3 8.92 -5.52 -1.61
CA THR A 3 8.59 -6.45 -0.54
C THR A 3 8.29 -5.75 0.79
N TYR A 4 8.83 -4.56 1.03
CA TYR A 4 8.48 -3.79 2.22
C TYR A 4 7.00 -3.39 2.23
N LEU A 5 6.35 -3.15 1.08
CA LEU A 5 4.92 -2.81 1.03
C LEU A 5 4.00 -4.03 1.10
N TYR A 6 4.42 -5.16 0.52
CA TYR A 6 3.63 -6.40 0.46
C TYR A 6 3.39 -7.03 1.84
N VAL A 7 4.31 -6.84 2.78
CA VAL A 7 4.29 -7.44 4.12
C VAL A 7 3.59 -6.54 5.15
N LEU A 8 3.28 -5.28 4.78
CA LEU A 8 2.73 -4.30 5.72
C LEU A 8 1.25 -4.46 6.00
N TRP A 9 0.55 -5.28 5.24
CA TRP A 9 -0.87 -5.51 5.39
C TRP A 9 -1.18 -6.99 5.37
N LEU A 10 -1.52 -7.57 6.53
CA LEU A 10 -2.15 -8.89 6.57
C LEU A 10 -3.63 -8.72 6.21
N TRP A 11 -4.04 -9.29 5.09
CA TRP A 11 -5.42 -9.33 4.61
C TRP A 11 -6.18 -10.32 5.46
N HIS A 12 -7.29 -9.87 6.05
CA HIS A 12 -8.15 -10.68 6.91
C HIS A 12 -7.35 -11.66 7.79
N PRO A 13 -6.50 -11.15 8.70
CA PRO A 13 -5.50 -11.96 9.40
C PRO A 13 -6.11 -13.13 10.17
N GLU A 14 -7.39 -13.04 10.55
CA GLU A 14 -8.11 -14.11 11.22
C GLU A 14 -8.37 -15.29 10.27
N GLN A 15 -8.68 -15.02 9.01
CA GLN A 15 -8.88 -16.06 7.98
C GLN A 15 -7.56 -16.70 7.55
N LEU A 16 -6.44 -15.97 7.62
CA LEU A 16 -5.11 -16.55 7.38
C LEU A 16 -4.72 -17.59 8.44
N THR A 17 -5.17 -17.41 9.69
CA THR A 17 -4.80 -18.35 10.78
C THR A 17 -5.40 -19.74 10.60
N GLU A 18 -6.50 -19.84 9.86
CA GLU A 18 -7.24 -21.09 9.63
C GLU A 18 -6.93 -21.70 8.25
N LEU A 19 -6.14 -20.99 7.43
CA LEU A 19 -5.89 -21.37 6.05
C LEU A 19 -4.71 -22.34 5.94
N SER A 20 -4.94 -23.52 5.35
CA SER A 20 -3.85 -24.41 4.92
C SER A 20 -3.29 -23.96 3.58
N LEU A 21 -1.96 -24.05 3.42
CA LEU A 21 -1.29 -23.75 2.16
C LEU A 21 -1.81 -24.65 1.03
N ASP A 22 -2.30 -24.03 -0.04
CA ASP A 22 -2.70 -24.72 -1.26
C ASP A 22 -1.50 -24.86 -2.20
N LEU A 23 -1.01 -26.10 -2.38
CA LEU A 23 0.14 -26.39 -3.24
C LEU A 23 -0.18 -26.24 -4.73
N ASP A 24 -1.47 -26.28 -5.09
CA ASP A 24 -1.97 -26.05 -6.46
C ASP A 24 -2.38 -24.60 -6.68
N TYR A 25 -2.06 -23.70 -5.73
CA TYR A 25 -2.31 -22.28 -5.85
C TYR A 25 -1.73 -21.75 -7.16
N ASN A 26 -2.57 -21.09 -7.93
CA ASN A 26 -2.17 -20.44 -9.16
C ASN A 26 -1.98 -18.93 -8.92
N PRO A 27 -0.74 -18.40 -8.95
CA PRO A 27 -0.48 -16.96 -8.78
C PRO A 27 -1.20 -16.07 -9.78
N THR A 28 -1.59 -16.60 -10.96
CA THR A 28 -2.37 -15.80 -11.92
C THR A 28 -3.77 -15.48 -11.40
N LYS A 29 -4.33 -16.31 -10.51
CA LYS A 29 -5.66 -16.11 -9.94
C LYS A 29 -5.64 -15.36 -8.61
N HIS A 30 -4.50 -14.75 -8.26
CA HIS A 30 -4.28 -14.08 -6.97
C HIS A 30 -5.44 -13.15 -6.60
N PHE A 31 -5.89 -12.28 -7.50
CA PHE A 31 -6.89 -11.25 -7.18
C PHE A 31 -8.33 -11.61 -7.59
N ASP A 32 -8.55 -12.80 -8.17
CA ASP A 32 -9.84 -13.21 -8.74
C ASP A 32 -10.90 -13.51 -7.66
N SER A 33 -10.48 -13.89 -6.46
CA SER A 33 -11.36 -14.24 -5.35
C SER A 33 -10.70 -13.97 -4.00
N LEU A 34 -11.51 -13.87 -2.94
CA LEU A 34 -11.01 -13.78 -1.56
C LEU A 34 -10.05 -14.92 -1.23
N GLN A 35 -10.40 -16.16 -1.60
CA GLN A 35 -9.53 -17.32 -1.38
C GLN A 35 -8.19 -17.20 -2.11
N GLY A 36 -8.20 -16.73 -3.36
CA GLY A 36 -6.97 -16.50 -4.13
C GLY A 36 -6.06 -15.45 -3.50
N ARG A 37 -6.66 -14.41 -2.90
CA ARG A 37 -5.93 -13.33 -2.20
C ARG A 37 -5.30 -13.86 -0.91
N LEU A 38 -6.06 -14.61 -0.12
CA LEU A 38 -5.57 -15.21 1.12
C LEU A 38 -4.45 -16.24 0.86
N GLN A 39 -4.61 -17.12 -0.14
CA GLN A 39 -3.55 -18.06 -0.53
C GLN A 39 -2.33 -17.35 -1.08
N GLY A 40 -2.52 -16.31 -1.90
CA GLY A 40 -1.41 -15.49 -2.41
C GLY A 40 -0.59 -14.89 -1.27
N GLN A 41 -1.25 -14.31 -0.28
CA GLN A 41 -0.58 -13.76 0.88
C GLN A 41 0.08 -14.84 1.76
N LEU A 42 -0.55 -16.00 1.94
CA LEU A 42 0.06 -17.10 2.69
C LEU A 42 1.34 -17.60 1.99
N CYS A 43 1.32 -17.73 0.66
CA CYS A 43 2.50 -18.04 -0.16
C CYS A 43 3.60 -16.98 0.01
N ASP A 44 3.26 -15.68 -0.09
CA ASP A 44 4.22 -14.59 0.08
C ASP A 44 4.89 -14.63 1.47
N LEU A 45 4.13 -14.97 2.52
CA LEU A 45 4.66 -15.15 3.86
C LEU A 45 5.56 -16.40 3.95
N HIS A 46 5.18 -17.52 3.34
CA HIS A 46 6.05 -18.70 3.31
C HIS A 46 7.38 -18.44 2.59
N ASP A 47 7.37 -17.66 1.51
CA ASP A 47 8.58 -17.29 0.77
C ASP A 47 9.47 -16.31 1.53
N LEU A 48 8.87 -15.38 2.28
CA LEU A 48 9.60 -14.39 3.07
C LEU A 48 10.21 -14.98 4.34
N PHE A 49 9.47 -15.87 5.03
CA PHE A 49 9.87 -16.38 6.32
C PHE A 49 10.75 -17.63 6.19
N PRO A 50 11.82 -17.75 7.00
CA PRO A 50 12.62 -18.97 7.05
C PRO A 50 11.75 -20.20 7.33
N SER A 51 12.01 -21.30 6.62
CA SER A 51 11.22 -22.54 6.70
C SER A 51 11.04 -23.10 8.12
N ARG A 52 12.02 -22.86 9.01
CA ARG A 52 11.93 -23.23 10.43
C ARG A 52 10.75 -22.59 11.18
N LEU A 53 10.23 -21.45 10.70
CA LEU A 53 9.11 -20.73 11.30
C LEU A 53 7.76 -21.11 10.70
N HIS A 54 7.73 -21.86 9.59
CA HIS A 54 6.47 -22.22 8.92
C HIS A 54 5.54 -23.04 9.82
N ARG A 55 6.07 -23.82 10.77
CA ARG A 55 5.25 -24.56 11.75
C ARG A 55 4.49 -23.64 12.71
N GLU A 56 5.01 -22.43 12.97
CA GLU A 56 4.35 -21.45 13.83
C GLU A 56 3.13 -20.82 13.15
N PHE A 57 2.95 -20.98 11.84
CA PHE A 57 1.75 -20.48 11.16
C PHE A 57 0.49 -21.25 11.56
N ALA A 58 0.61 -22.44 12.16
CA ALA A 58 -0.51 -23.15 12.78
C ALA A 58 -0.83 -22.66 14.22
N ASN A 59 -0.03 -21.73 14.77
CA ASN A 59 -0.16 -21.26 16.14
C ASN A 59 -0.90 -19.91 16.20
N SER A 60 -2.09 -19.91 16.79
CA SER A 60 -2.93 -18.69 16.90
C SER A 60 -2.26 -17.58 17.72
N MET A 61 -1.44 -17.92 18.72
CA MET A 61 -0.69 -16.95 19.51
C MET A 61 0.43 -16.30 18.70
N PHE A 62 1.07 -17.06 17.80
CA PHE A 62 2.04 -16.52 16.85
C PHE A 62 1.38 -15.46 15.98
N TRP A 63 0.23 -15.75 15.37
CA TRP A 63 -0.49 -14.80 14.53
C TRP A 63 -0.95 -13.55 15.27
N LYS A 64 -1.44 -13.71 16.51
CA LYS A 64 -1.84 -12.58 17.36
C LYS A 64 -0.68 -11.63 17.61
N GLU A 65 0.47 -12.15 18.00
CA GLU A 65 1.67 -11.34 18.27
C GLU A 65 2.26 -10.79 16.97
N PHE A 66 2.31 -11.59 15.91
CA PHE A 66 2.81 -11.20 14.60
C PHE A 66 2.00 -10.02 14.04
N LYS A 67 0.66 -10.10 14.05
CA LYS A 67 -0.23 -9.00 13.65
C LYS A 67 0.07 -7.73 14.44
N ARG A 68 0.22 -7.84 15.76
CA ARG A 68 0.54 -6.71 16.63
C ARG A 68 1.88 -6.06 16.25
N GLN A 69 2.90 -6.88 16.01
CA GLN A 69 4.24 -6.41 15.66
C GLN A 69 4.28 -5.79 14.26
N VAL A 70 3.61 -6.39 13.27
CA VAL A 70 3.48 -5.82 11.91
C VAL A 70 2.82 -4.44 11.96
N GLN A 71 1.72 -4.29 12.71
CA GLN A 71 1.04 -3.01 12.87
C GLN A 71 1.94 -1.96 13.56
N GLN A 72 2.74 -2.38 14.54
CA GLN A 72 3.69 -1.49 15.21
C GLN A 72 4.83 -1.08 14.27
N GLN A 73 5.41 -2.03 13.53
CA GLN A 73 6.46 -1.74 12.54
C GLN A 73 5.95 -0.82 11.44
N HIS A 74 4.69 -0.95 11.04
CA HIS A 74 4.06 -0.07 10.09
C HIS A 74 4.00 1.39 10.59
N SER A 75 3.47 1.58 11.80
CA SER A 75 3.37 2.90 12.43
C SER A 75 4.76 3.54 12.61
N ASN A 76 5.75 2.75 13.03
CA ASN A 76 7.13 3.19 13.16
C ASN A 76 7.76 3.53 11.79
N GLY A 77 7.49 2.73 10.77
CA GLY A 77 7.99 2.92 9.41
C GLY A 77 7.51 4.25 8.81
N ILE A 78 6.22 4.54 8.91
CA ILE A 78 5.66 5.81 8.44
C ILE A 78 6.22 6.99 9.22
N THR A 79 6.37 6.84 10.54
CA THR A 79 6.95 7.89 11.39
C THR A 79 8.40 8.19 10.97
N ARG A 80 9.20 7.16 10.71
CA ARG A 80 10.56 7.32 10.17
C ARG A 80 10.55 7.95 8.78
N ILE A 81 9.65 7.53 7.88
CA ILE A 81 9.51 8.16 6.57
C ILE A 81 9.24 9.65 6.73
N ARG A 82 8.27 10.04 7.57
CA ARG A 82 7.93 11.45 7.82
C ARG A 82 9.13 12.25 8.35
N ILE A 83 9.86 11.70 9.31
CA ILE A 83 10.96 12.40 10.00
C ILE A 83 12.23 12.47 9.14
N GLU A 84 12.64 11.35 8.57
CA GLU A 84 13.99 11.19 7.98
C GLU A 84 14.03 11.52 6.49
N ALA A 85 12.96 11.22 5.76
CA ALA A 85 12.96 11.30 4.30
C ALA A 85 11.83 12.16 3.74
N GLY A 86 10.79 12.42 4.53
CA GLY A 86 9.52 12.99 4.07
C GLY A 86 9.69 14.35 3.38
N ALA A 87 10.51 15.23 3.95
CA ALA A 87 10.83 16.53 3.37
C ALA A 87 11.41 16.40 1.95
N SER A 88 12.39 15.50 1.78
CA SER A 88 12.99 15.23 0.47
C SER A 88 12.04 14.53 -0.50
N ILE A 89 11.14 13.71 0.03
CA ILE A 89 10.19 12.92 -0.74
C ILE A 89 9.09 13.80 -1.35
N PHE A 90 8.52 14.67 -0.52
CA PHE A 90 7.35 15.49 -0.86
C PHE A 90 7.76 16.90 -1.28
N ASP A 91 9.07 17.15 -1.44
CA ASP A 91 9.66 18.46 -1.73
C ASP A 91 9.07 19.55 -0.82
N CYS A 92 9.12 19.28 0.49
CA CYS A 92 8.51 20.11 1.52
C CYS A 92 9.46 20.30 2.70
N LYS A 93 9.11 21.19 3.63
CA LYS A 93 9.86 21.33 4.88
C LYS A 93 9.44 20.26 5.88
N SER A 94 10.38 19.80 6.70
CA SER A 94 10.12 18.75 7.69
C SER A 94 9.00 19.12 8.66
N GLU A 95 8.89 20.41 9.04
CA GLU A 95 7.84 20.91 9.93
C GLU A 95 6.44 20.65 9.37
N GLU A 96 6.31 20.66 8.04
CA GLU A 96 5.04 20.50 7.33
C GLU A 96 4.52 19.04 7.37
N LEU A 97 5.32 18.11 7.89
CA LEU A 97 4.97 16.70 8.06
C LEU A 97 4.78 16.28 9.53
N VAL A 98 5.14 17.14 10.48
CA VAL A 98 5.19 16.81 11.92
C VAL A 98 3.79 16.52 12.47
N SER A 99 2.79 17.33 12.11
CA SER A 99 1.44 17.21 12.66
C SER A 99 0.40 16.98 11.57
N SER A 100 -0.74 16.40 11.96
CA SER A 100 -1.90 16.26 11.06
C SER A 100 -2.44 17.61 10.59
N PHE A 101 -2.28 18.67 11.39
CA PHE A 101 -2.66 20.04 11.05
C PHE A 101 -1.80 20.61 9.91
N GLU A 102 -0.48 20.46 10.00
CA GLU A 102 0.44 20.91 8.96
C GLU A 102 0.27 20.12 7.64
N ARG A 103 -0.09 18.83 7.75
CA ARG A 103 -0.33 17.96 6.59
C ARG A 103 -1.59 18.32 5.78
N VAL A 104 -2.46 19.19 6.29
CA VAL A 104 -3.70 19.63 5.61
C VAL A 104 -3.41 20.15 4.20
N LYS A 105 -2.26 20.79 3.97
CA LYS A 105 -1.90 21.32 2.64
C LYS A 105 -1.82 20.24 1.55
N PHE A 106 -1.53 19.00 1.92
CA PHE A 106 -1.39 17.87 0.98
C PHE A 106 -2.72 17.19 0.67
N ARG A 107 -3.81 17.53 1.38
CA ARG A 107 -5.14 16.91 1.24
C ARG A 107 -5.57 16.76 -0.22
N LYS A 108 -5.44 17.83 -1.01
CA LYS A 108 -5.80 17.79 -2.43
C LYS A 108 -4.98 16.76 -3.22
N GLU A 109 -3.68 16.68 -2.97
CA GLU A 109 -2.78 15.75 -3.68
C GLU A 109 -3.08 14.30 -3.36
N ILE A 110 -3.34 13.99 -2.09
CA ILE A 110 -3.73 12.65 -1.66
C ILE A 110 -5.20 12.33 -1.89
N GLY A 111 -5.96 13.28 -2.45
CA GLY A 111 -7.34 13.08 -2.87
C GLY A 111 -8.37 13.18 -1.74
N PHE A 112 -8.03 13.80 -0.61
CA PHE A 112 -9.00 14.13 0.42
C PHE A 112 -10.09 15.05 -0.13
N VAL A 113 -11.34 14.68 0.11
CA VAL A 113 -12.55 15.43 -0.19
C VAL A 113 -13.32 15.60 1.10
N GLU A 114 -13.80 16.83 1.31
CA GLU A 114 -14.70 17.20 2.39
C GLU A 114 -15.91 17.87 1.72
N GLU A 115 -17.08 17.27 1.90
CA GLU A 115 -18.35 17.76 1.34
C GLU A 115 -18.97 18.83 2.25
N GLU A 116 -19.98 19.54 1.73
CA GLU A 116 -20.65 20.63 2.47
C GLU A 116 -21.32 20.16 3.78
N ASP A 117 -21.70 18.89 3.85
CA ASP A 117 -22.31 18.26 5.03
C ASP A 117 -21.28 17.77 6.06
N GLY A 118 -19.98 17.97 5.80
CA GLY A 118 -18.88 17.50 6.64
C GLY A 118 -18.49 16.04 6.40
N THR A 119 -19.10 15.35 5.44
CA THR A 119 -18.68 14.01 5.01
C THR A 119 -17.28 14.10 4.41
N THR A 120 -16.38 13.24 4.89
CA THR A 120 -15.00 13.18 4.38
C THR A 120 -14.74 11.82 3.75
N TRP A 121 -14.05 11.84 2.62
CA TRP A 121 -13.63 10.63 1.92
C TRP A 121 -12.39 10.93 1.08
N TYR A 122 -11.78 9.89 0.54
CA TYR A 122 -10.62 10.05 -0.31
C TYR A 122 -10.87 9.45 -1.68
N LYS A 123 -10.47 10.20 -2.69
CA LYS A 123 -10.52 9.75 -4.07
C LYS A 123 -9.41 8.76 -4.32
N ILE A 124 -9.78 7.50 -4.53
CA ILE A 124 -8.87 6.41 -4.92
C ILE A 124 -7.93 6.85 -6.06
N LEU A 125 -8.48 7.46 -7.12
CA LEU A 125 -7.67 8.01 -8.21
C LEU A 125 -7.26 9.47 -7.94
N CYS A 126 -6.40 9.67 -6.95
CA CYS A 126 -5.94 10.99 -6.49
C CYS A 126 -4.77 11.58 -7.32
N PRO A 127 -4.56 12.91 -7.28
CA PRO A 127 -3.52 13.58 -8.06
C PRO A 127 -2.10 13.04 -7.86
N ILE A 128 -1.73 12.69 -6.62
CA ILE A 128 -0.40 12.16 -6.29
C ILE A 128 -0.11 10.85 -7.04
N LEU A 129 -1.13 10.16 -7.56
CA LEU A 129 -0.92 8.98 -8.38
C LEU A 129 -0.37 9.29 -9.78
N TYR A 130 -0.50 10.52 -10.27
CA TYR A 130 -0.22 10.84 -11.66
C TYR A 130 1.00 11.75 -11.81
N LYS A 131 1.80 11.49 -12.83
CA LYS A 131 2.72 12.49 -13.36
C LYS A 131 1.90 13.61 -14.02
N ASP A 132 2.03 14.85 -13.54
CA ASP A 132 1.36 16.03 -14.09
C ASP A 132 -0.18 15.84 -14.20
N TYR A 133 -0.85 15.69 -13.05
CA TYR A 133 -2.30 15.43 -13.00
C TYR A 133 -3.14 16.60 -13.56
N GLU A 134 -3.88 16.34 -14.65
CA GLU A 134 -4.72 17.32 -15.33
C GLU A 134 -6.21 17.26 -14.90
N GLY A 135 -6.50 16.73 -13.71
CA GLY A 135 -7.88 16.63 -13.21
C GLY A 135 -8.67 15.41 -13.68
N LYS A 136 -8.10 14.57 -14.56
CA LYS A 136 -8.74 13.36 -15.08
C LYS A 136 -7.79 12.17 -15.13
N HIS A 137 -8.36 10.95 -15.07
CA HIS A 137 -7.60 9.72 -15.20
C HIS A 137 -6.88 9.65 -16.56
N ASN A 138 -5.57 9.42 -16.52
CA ASN A 138 -4.74 9.19 -17.69
C ASN A 138 -3.84 7.97 -17.46
N LYS A 139 -4.11 6.89 -18.21
CA LYS A 139 -3.37 5.62 -18.14
C LYS A 139 -1.87 5.76 -18.45
N ARG A 140 -1.45 6.82 -19.16
CA ARG A 140 -0.04 7.09 -19.47
C ARG A 140 0.68 7.88 -18.39
N LYS A 141 -0.05 8.37 -17.40
CA LYS A 141 0.46 9.25 -16.34
C LYS A 141 0.28 8.63 -14.94
N ILE A 142 -0.69 7.73 -14.77
CA ILE A 142 -0.95 7.04 -13.51
C ILE A 142 0.26 6.19 -13.11
N PHE A 143 0.55 6.14 -11.81
CA PHE A 143 1.69 5.47 -11.20
C PHE A 143 3.08 6.00 -11.59
N LEU A 144 3.14 7.14 -12.28
CA LEU A 144 4.42 7.74 -12.73
C LEU A 144 4.82 9.00 -11.94
N ASN A 145 4.09 9.34 -10.88
CA ASN A 145 4.54 10.39 -9.97
C ASN A 145 5.77 9.87 -9.18
N PRO A 146 6.93 10.54 -9.22
CA PRO A 146 8.11 10.12 -8.46
C PRO A 146 7.87 10.02 -6.95
N THR A 147 6.97 10.83 -6.41
CA THR A 147 6.60 10.88 -4.99
C THR A 147 5.81 9.64 -4.52
N LEU A 148 5.27 8.86 -5.46
CA LEU A 148 4.35 7.74 -5.22
C LEU A 148 4.99 6.56 -4.48
N PHE A 149 6.31 6.36 -4.64
CA PHE A 149 7.07 5.37 -3.88
C PHE A 149 7.23 5.68 -2.41
N ASN A 150 7.01 6.93 -2.06
CA ASN A 150 7.57 7.50 -0.86
C ASN A 150 6.50 8.00 0.13
N ALA A 151 5.25 7.55 -0.08
CA ALA A 151 4.16 7.46 0.89
C ALA A 151 3.05 8.51 0.78
N CYS A 152 2.10 8.27 -0.12
CA CYS A 152 0.72 8.79 0.02
C CYS A 152 0.19 8.59 1.47
N TYR A 153 0.59 7.47 2.07
CA TYR A 153 0.37 7.07 3.45
C TYR A 153 1.05 7.97 4.50
N ALA A 154 2.24 8.52 4.24
CA ALA A 154 2.90 9.44 5.17
C ALA A 154 2.19 10.79 5.22
N LEU A 155 1.56 11.21 4.13
CA LEU A 155 0.82 12.46 4.07
C LEU A 155 -0.58 12.38 4.69
N SER A 156 -1.08 11.18 4.99
CA SER A 156 -2.35 11.01 5.68
C SER A 156 -2.41 11.77 7.02
N VAL A 157 -3.59 12.31 7.32
CA VAL A 157 -3.87 12.91 8.64
C VAL A 157 -4.00 11.86 9.75
N ASP A 158 -4.16 10.57 9.43
CA ASP A 158 -4.16 9.49 10.42
C ASP A 158 -2.76 9.31 11.05
N HIS A 159 -2.76 9.15 12.37
CA HIS A 159 -1.55 8.94 13.16
C HIS A 159 -1.05 7.50 13.08
N GLN A 160 -1.97 6.55 12.92
CA GLN A 160 -1.71 5.13 12.73
C GLN A 160 -2.33 4.70 11.42
N LEU A 161 -1.66 3.79 10.73
CA LEU A 161 -2.12 3.35 9.43
C LEU A 161 -2.80 1.99 9.58
N GLN A 162 -4.08 2.11 9.90
CA GLN A 162 -5.04 1.03 10.12
C GLN A 162 -5.76 0.72 8.80
N PRO A 163 -6.32 -0.50 8.59
CA PRO A 163 -6.94 -0.87 7.31
C PRO A 163 -7.99 0.14 6.86
N VAL A 164 -8.71 0.66 7.86
CA VAL A 164 -9.55 1.84 7.75
C VAL A 164 -9.00 2.92 8.67
N GLY A 165 -8.74 4.13 8.16
CA GLY A 165 -8.21 5.24 8.95
C GLY A 165 -9.16 5.64 10.08
N SER A 166 -8.69 5.68 11.33
CA SER A 166 -9.53 6.00 12.49
C SER A 166 -10.07 7.43 12.49
N SER A 167 -9.32 8.37 11.90
CA SER A 167 -9.68 9.79 11.85
C SER A 167 -10.31 10.18 10.51
N THR A 168 -10.03 9.43 9.45
CA THR A 168 -10.44 9.77 8.08
C THR A 168 -11.49 8.84 7.49
N ASN A 169 -11.67 7.67 8.11
CA ASN A 169 -12.47 6.56 7.60
C ASN A 169 -12.06 6.05 6.20
N ILE A 170 -10.82 6.30 5.75
CA ILE A 170 -10.32 5.79 4.46
C ILE A 170 -10.06 4.31 4.53
N CYS A 171 -10.56 3.54 3.57
CA CYS A 171 -10.18 2.16 3.36
C CYS A 171 -8.80 2.01 2.67
N TYR A 172 -7.72 2.31 3.40
CA TYR A 172 -6.35 2.25 2.88
C TYR A 172 -5.97 0.89 2.31
N GLN A 173 -6.51 -0.18 2.90
CA GLN A 173 -6.32 -1.53 2.40
C GLN A 173 -6.96 -1.65 1.01
N ASP A 174 -8.24 -1.34 0.86
CA ASP A 174 -8.97 -1.44 -0.42
C ASP A 174 -8.30 -0.62 -1.54
N ASP A 175 -7.78 0.57 -1.22
CA ASP A 175 -7.02 1.39 -2.17
C ASP A 175 -5.75 0.68 -2.65
N LEU A 176 -4.98 0.10 -1.72
CA LEU A 176 -3.80 -0.69 -2.05
C LEU A 176 -4.17 -1.89 -2.93
N GLU A 177 -5.23 -2.61 -2.57
CA GLU A 177 -5.72 -3.76 -3.33
C GLU A 177 -6.11 -3.35 -4.74
N TYR A 178 -6.81 -2.23 -4.89
CA TYR A 178 -7.20 -1.70 -6.19
C TYR A 178 -5.96 -1.44 -7.07
N TYR A 179 -4.92 -0.81 -6.52
CA TYR A 179 -3.68 -0.53 -7.26
C TYR A 179 -2.93 -1.81 -7.64
N LEU A 180 -2.76 -2.75 -6.69
CA LEU A 180 -2.11 -4.03 -6.95
C LEU A 180 -2.85 -4.84 -8.02
N ASN A 181 -4.18 -4.90 -7.91
CA ASN A 181 -5.01 -5.59 -8.88
C ASN A 181 -4.93 -4.93 -10.27
N TYR A 182 -4.90 -3.60 -10.35
CA TYR A 182 -4.70 -2.86 -11.61
C TYR A 182 -3.37 -3.23 -12.27
N LEU A 183 -2.28 -3.22 -11.51
CA LEU A 183 -0.94 -3.56 -12.01
C LEU A 183 -0.86 -5.04 -12.42
N HIS A 184 -1.42 -5.95 -11.61
CA HIS A 184 -1.45 -7.39 -11.88
C HIS A 184 -2.19 -7.71 -13.17
N TRP A 185 -3.43 -7.24 -13.32
CA TRP A 185 -4.21 -7.45 -14.54
C TRP A 185 -3.54 -6.82 -15.77
N GLY A 186 -2.92 -5.65 -15.59
CA GLY A 186 -2.15 -5.01 -16.65
C GLY A 186 -0.99 -5.85 -17.14
N LEU A 187 -0.23 -6.46 -16.22
CA LEU A 187 0.85 -7.39 -16.57
C LEU A 187 0.32 -8.64 -17.29
N GLN A 188 -0.75 -9.26 -16.78
CA GLN A 188 -1.34 -10.46 -17.40
C GLN A 188 -1.85 -10.22 -18.81
N LYS A 189 -2.46 -9.06 -19.05
CA LYS A 189 -2.98 -8.66 -20.37
C LYS A 189 -1.91 -8.07 -21.28
N GLU A 190 -0.66 -8.08 -20.85
CA GLU A 190 0.46 -7.46 -21.54
C GLU A 190 0.21 -5.97 -21.89
N ASP A 191 -0.49 -5.24 -21.03
CA ASP A 191 -0.78 -3.83 -21.26
C ASP A 191 0.53 -3.04 -21.33
N ARG A 192 0.80 -2.49 -22.52
CA ARG A 192 1.98 -1.69 -22.83
C ARG A 192 2.20 -0.53 -21.86
N HIS A 193 1.14 0.07 -21.31
CA HIS A 193 1.27 1.17 -20.35
C HIS A 193 1.69 0.66 -18.97
N VAL A 194 1.14 -0.49 -18.53
CA VAL A 194 1.53 -1.09 -17.26
C VAL A 194 2.97 -1.61 -17.33
N LYS A 195 3.37 -2.27 -18.43
CA LYS A 195 4.77 -2.63 -18.67
C LYS A 195 5.69 -1.39 -18.66
N ALA A 196 5.26 -0.27 -19.25
CA ALA A 196 6.01 0.97 -19.23
C ALA A 196 6.12 1.58 -17.81
N ILE A 197 5.11 1.43 -16.95
CA ILE A 197 5.21 1.79 -15.52
C ILE A 197 6.33 1.00 -14.86
N PHE A 198 6.34 -0.34 -15.00
CA PHE A 198 7.39 -1.18 -14.44
C PHE A 198 8.78 -0.85 -15.00
N GLN A 199 8.90 -0.57 -16.30
CA GLN A 199 10.18 -0.17 -16.90
C GLN A 199 10.66 1.15 -16.32
N ASN A 200 9.79 2.17 -16.28
CA ASN A 200 10.14 3.47 -15.72
C ASN A 200 10.58 3.36 -14.27
N TRP A 201 9.92 2.50 -13.49
CA TRP A 201 10.31 2.20 -12.12
C TRP A 201 11.64 1.48 -12.04
N ASN A 202 11.88 0.47 -12.88
CA ASN A 202 13.17 -0.22 -12.90
C ASN A 202 14.33 0.73 -13.19
N ASP A 203 14.16 1.62 -14.17
CA ASP A 203 15.17 2.62 -14.53
C ASP A 203 15.45 3.59 -13.38
N HIS A 204 14.43 3.93 -12.58
CA HIS A 204 14.57 4.83 -11.44
C HIS A 204 15.27 4.19 -10.23
N PHE A 205 14.90 2.95 -9.86
CA PHE A 205 15.44 2.29 -8.66
C PHE A 205 16.72 1.51 -8.88
N TYR A 206 16.98 1.10 -10.12
CA TYR A 206 18.15 0.33 -10.49
C TYR A 206 18.87 1.01 -11.66
N PRO A 207 19.33 2.27 -11.47
CA PRO A 207 20.12 2.95 -12.49
C PRO A 207 21.44 2.18 -12.71
N ASN A 208 21.83 2.01 -13.98
CA ASN A 208 23.12 1.41 -14.35
C ASN A 208 24.31 2.23 -13.84
#